data_AF-A0A0V0HHD0-F1
#
_entry.id   AF-A0A0V0HHD0-F1
#
_cell.length_a   1.000
_cell.length_b   1.000
_cell.length_c   1.000
_cell.angle_alpha   90.00
_cell.angle_beta   90.00
_cell.angle_gamma   90.00
#
_symmetry.space_group_name_H-M   'P 1'
#
loop_
_entity.id
_entity.type
_entity.pdbx_description
1 polymer ?
#
loop_
_entity_poly.entity_id
_entity_poly.type
_entity_poly.pdbx_seq_one_letter_code
_entity_poly.pdbx_strand_id
1 'polypeptide(L)'
;MQDNISQCQEILSLFLPLDEVTIARIVGVIVRTQSDDKSVHSKFLADLCGNNTSGDLSQMTEWDADTLIYATKQLAPELNWATIMENLDHEGFYIPIEAAFYFLMSVYKHASQGHFPLRAICGSIWKNAEGQISLLKYAVSAPPEVFTFAHSGRQLAYVDVVNDHKVQIEHANHAWLCLDLLEVLCQLAERDHASSVRSILEHPLKYCPEVLLLGMAHINTASNHLQQEVSSAVIPILLQNADASGMIVHLWHVNPNILLRGLVDAMSTDPENMSRFLAACQEIKILSPILDMIPY
;
A
#
# COMPACT_ATOMS: atom_id res chain seq x y z
N MET A 1 -25.09 -3.67 -24.72
CA MET A 1 -23.71 -4.19 -24.73
C MET A 1 -22.99 -3.77 -26.00
N GLN A 2 -23.53 -4.03 -27.21
CA GLN A 2 -22.94 -3.55 -28.47
C GLN A 2 -22.79 -2.01 -28.52
N ASP A 3 -23.81 -1.27 -28.10
CA ASP A 3 -23.81 0.21 -28.15
C ASP A 3 -22.76 0.85 -27.23
N ASN A 4 -22.55 0.28 -26.04
CA ASN A 4 -21.52 0.74 -25.09
C ASN A 4 -20.09 0.50 -25.63
N ILE A 5 -19.88 -0.61 -26.36
CA ILE A 5 -18.58 -0.91 -26.98
C ILE A 5 -18.26 0.12 -28.06
N SER A 6 -19.21 0.46 -28.93
CA SER A 6 -19.00 1.46 -29.99
C SER A 6 -18.72 2.85 -29.40
N GLN A 7 -19.42 3.24 -28.33
CA GLN A 7 -19.17 4.51 -27.64
C GLN A 7 -17.78 4.54 -26.98
N CYS A 8 -17.36 3.47 -26.31
CA CYS A 8 -16.00 3.35 -25.79
C CYS A 8 -14.94 3.46 -26.90
N GLN A 9 -15.16 2.81 -28.04
CA GLN A 9 -14.24 2.89 -29.17
C GLN A 9 -14.15 4.30 -29.75
N GLU A 10 -15.28 5.01 -29.83
CA GLU A 10 -15.32 6.40 -30.28
C GLU A 10 -14.51 7.30 -29.34
N ILE A 11 -14.71 7.18 -28.02
CA ILE A 11 -13.95 7.94 -27.03
C ILE A 11 -12.45 7.63 -27.12
N LEU A 12 -12.07 6.34 -27.16
CA LEU A 12 -10.66 5.94 -27.27
C LEU A 12 -10.02 6.41 -28.58
N SER A 13 -10.79 6.48 -29.68
CA SER A 13 -10.29 6.94 -30.97
C SER A 13 -9.88 8.42 -30.98
N LEU A 14 -10.43 9.23 -30.08
CA LEU A 14 -10.03 10.64 -29.92
C LEU A 14 -8.59 10.80 -29.43
N PHE A 15 -8.00 9.76 -28.84
CA PHE A 15 -6.67 9.79 -28.24
C PHE A 15 -5.63 8.99 -29.04
N LEU A 16 -5.89 8.71 -30.32
CA LEU A 16 -4.93 8.00 -31.16
C LEU A 16 -3.66 8.86 -31.44
N PRO A 17 -2.45 8.25 -31.45
CA PRO A 17 -2.18 6.83 -31.24
C PRO A 17 -2.27 6.42 -29.76
N LEU A 18 -2.87 5.26 -29.51
CA LEU A 18 -2.94 4.69 -28.17
C LEU A 18 -1.60 4.03 -27.83
N ASP A 19 -0.85 4.65 -26.92
CA ASP A 19 0.31 4.06 -26.26
C ASP A 19 0.00 3.75 -24.79
N GLU A 20 0.92 3.08 -24.09
CA GLU A 20 0.72 2.67 -22.70
C GLU A 20 0.53 3.86 -21.77
N VAL A 21 1.17 5.00 -22.05
CA VAL A 21 1.05 6.23 -21.25
C VAL A 21 -0.34 6.83 -21.40
N THR A 22 -0.85 6.89 -22.63
CA THR A 22 -2.17 7.45 -22.93
C THR A 22 -3.26 6.60 -22.30
N ILE A 23 -3.16 5.27 -22.38
CA ILE A 23 -4.11 4.38 -21.71
C ILE A 23 -4.03 4.49 -20.18
N ALA A 24 -2.83 4.59 -19.61
CA ALA A 24 -2.67 4.79 -18.16
C ALA A 24 -3.40 6.06 -17.69
N ARG A 25 -3.27 7.16 -18.46
CA ARG A 25 -3.98 8.42 -18.18
C ARG A 25 -5.49 8.26 -18.31
N ILE A 26 -5.98 7.64 -19.38
CA ILE A 26 -7.42 7.41 -19.57
C ILE A 26 -8.00 6.60 -18.42
N VAL A 27 -7.38 5.47 -18.08
CA VAL A 27 -7.77 4.62 -16.95
C VAL A 27 -7.72 5.41 -15.65
N GLY A 28 -6.65 6.17 -15.42
CA GLY A 28 -6.47 6.99 -14.23
C GLY A 28 -7.57 8.04 -14.06
N VAL A 29 -8.01 8.68 -15.15
CA VAL A 29 -9.09 9.65 -15.06
C VAL A 29 -10.45 8.97 -14.89
N ILE A 30 -10.71 7.86 -15.56
CA ILE A 30 -11.94 7.06 -15.34
C ILE A 30 -12.04 6.69 -13.85
N VAL A 31 -10.96 6.14 -13.27
CA VAL A 31 -10.89 5.79 -11.83
C VAL A 31 -11.15 7.00 -10.94
N ARG A 32 -10.55 8.16 -11.23
CA ARG A 32 -10.77 9.38 -10.45
C ARG A 32 -12.21 9.88 -10.49
N THR A 33 -12.89 9.70 -11.62
CA THR A 33 -14.27 10.16 -11.80
C THR A 33 -15.32 9.21 -11.21
N GLN A 34 -14.92 8.00 -10.81
CA GLN A 34 -15.76 7.12 -10.01
C GLN A 34 -15.87 7.66 -8.60
N SER A 35 -16.76 8.62 -8.41
CA SER A 35 -17.09 9.19 -7.12
C SER A 35 -18.57 8.95 -6.82
N ASP A 36 -18.95 9.04 -5.55
CA ASP A 36 -20.37 9.00 -5.15
C ASP A 36 -21.20 10.11 -5.83
N ASP A 37 -20.55 11.21 -6.22
CA ASP A 37 -21.16 12.29 -6.99
C ASP A 37 -21.06 12.04 -8.51
N LYS A 38 -22.13 11.48 -9.07
CA LYS A 38 -22.28 11.23 -10.52
C LYS A 38 -22.18 12.49 -11.38
N SER A 39 -22.30 13.70 -10.80
CA SER A 39 -22.15 14.95 -11.55
C SER A 39 -20.70 15.26 -11.95
N VAL A 40 -19.72 14.67 -11.25
CA VAL A 40 -18.29 14.80 -11.58
C VAL A 40 -17.96 13.98 -12.83
N HIS A 41 -18.52 12.77 -12.93
CA HIS A 41 -18.34 11.89 -14.08
C HIS A 41 -18.93 12.50 -15.36
N SER A 42 -20.15 13.04 -15.29
CA SER A 42 -20.82 13.63 -16.45
C SER A 42 -20.15 14.91 -16.95
N LYS A 43 -19.62 15.76 -16.05
CA LYS A 43 -18.83 16.94 -16.43
C LYS A 43 -17.53 16.54 -17.14
N PHE A 44 -16.86 15.51 -16.65
CA PHE A 44 -15.64 15.01 -17.29
C PHE A 44 -15.88 14.49 -18.71
N LEU A 45 -16.92 13.67 -18.90
CA LEU A 45 -17.28 13.18 -20.23
C LEU A 45 -17.64 14.33 -21.20
N ALA A 46 -18.30 15.37 -20.70
CA ALA A 46 -18.62 16.57 -21.48
C ALA A 46 -17.36 17.37 -21.86
N ASP A 47 -16.40 17.51 -20.94
CA ASP A 47 -15.14 18.22 -21.21
C ASP A 47 -14.24 17.46 -22.19
N LEU A 48 -14.21 16.12 -22.13
CA LEU A 48 -13.42 15.29 -23.05
C LEU A 48 -13.98 15.26 -24.48
N CYS A 49 -15.29 15.12 -24.62
CA CYS A 49 -15.90 14.93 -25.94
C CYS A 49 -16.03 16.24 -26.73
N GLY A 50 -15.80 17.38 -26.07
CA GLY A 50 -16.15 18.70 -26.60
C GLY A 50 -17.67 18.82 -26.77
N ASN A 51 -18.20 20.04 -26.71
CA ASN A 51 -19.66 20.28 -26.82
C ASN A 51 -20.31 19.88 -28.17
N ASN A 52 -19.66 19.07 -29.01
CA ASN A 52 -20.04 18.78 -30.40
C ASN A 52 -20.49 17.33 -30.65
N THR A 53 -20.47 16.44 -29.66
CA THR A 53 -21.01 15.08 -29.82
C THR A 53 -22.41 14.98 -29.22
N SER A 54 -23.33 14.39 -29.99
CA SER A 54 -24.74 14.16 -29.67
C SER A 54 -24.96 13.70 -28.23
N GLY A 55 -26.03 14.19 -27.59
CA GLY A 55 -26.42 13.95 -26.19
C GLY A 55 -26.64 12.49 -25.75
N ASP A 56 -26.16 11.51 -26.51
CA ASP A 56 -26.13 10.09 -26.15
C ASP A 56 -24.85 9.69 -25.38
N LEU A 57 -23.72 10.40 -25.53
CA LEU A 57 -22.49 10.09 -24.76
C LEU A 57 -22.60 10.42 -23.27
N SER A 58 -23.51 11.32 -22.88
CA SER A 58 -23.85 11.60 -21.48
C SER A 58 -24.60 10.46 -20.77
N GLN A 59 -24.96 9.39 -21.49
CA GLN A 59 -25.66 8.23 -20.93
C GLN A 59 -24.72 7.10 -20.45
N MET A 60 -23.42 7.15 -20.77
CA MET A 60 -22.43 6.26 -20.13
C MET A 60 -22.28 6.68 -18.67
N THR A 61 -23.15 6.11 -17.85
CA THR A 61 -23.19 6.39 -16.40
C THR A 61 -22.27 5.47 -15.61
N GLU A 62 -21.72 4.43 -16.24
CA GLU A 62 -20.86 3.44 -15.60
C GLU A 62 -19.91 2.83 -16.64
N TRP A 63 -18.60 3.04 -16.46
CA TRP A 63 -17.59 2.35 -17.27
C TRP A 63 -17.52 0.90 -16.80
N ASP A 64 -17.65 -0.02 -17.75
CA ASP A 64 -17.46 -1.44 -17.54
C ASP A 64 -16.04 -1.85 -17.92
N ALA A 65 -15.39 -2.63 -17.06
CA ALA A 65 -14.00 -3.04 -17.25
C ALA A 65 -13.86 -3.90 -18.52
N ASP A 66 -14.77 -4.84 -18.74
CA ASP A 66 -14.74 -5.73 -19.91
C ASP A 66 -14.89 -4.95 -21.22
N THR A 67 -15.83 -4.01 -21.25
CA THR A 67 -16.08 -3.14 -22.40
C THR A 67 -14.86 -2.26 -22.72
N LEU A 68 -14.23 -1.66 -21.70
CA LEU A 68 -13.02 -0.84 -21.87
C LEU A 68 -11.85 -1.68 -22.40
N ILE A 69 -11.61 -2.86 -21.83
CA ILE A 69 -10.53 -3.76 -22.24
C ILE A 69 -10.76 -4.27 -23.66
N TYR A 70 -11.99 -4.66 -23.99
CA TYR A 70 -12.34 -5.13 -25.33
C TYR A 70 -12.11 -4.03 -26.37
N ALA A 71 -12.59 -2.82 -26.12
CA ALA A 71 -12.39 -1.68 -27.02
C ALA A 71 -10.90 -1.34 -27.20
N THR A 72 -10.13 -1.34 -26.09
CA THR A 72 -8.69 -1.06 -26.12
C THR A 72 -7.92 -2.10 -26.92
N LYS A 73 -8.20 -3.40 -26.70
CA LYS A 73 -7.52 -4.50 -27.42
C LYS A 73 -7.83 -4.50 -28.92
N GLN A 74 -9.01 -4.02 -29.33
CA GLN A 74 -9.35 -3.89 -30.75
C GLN A 74 -8.57 -2.76 -31.45
N LEU A 75 -8.29 -1.67 -30.72
CA LEU A 75 -7.57 -0.52 -31.28
C LEU A 75 -6.04 -0.67 -31.17
N ALA A 76 -5.55 -1.30 -30.10
CA ALA A 76 -4.14 -1.46 -29.81
C ALA A 76 -3.87 -2.80 -29.08
N PRO A 77 -3.76 -3.93 -29.82
CA PRO A 77 -3.62 -5.26 -29.24
C PRO A 77 -2.24 -5.53 -28.60
N GLU A 78 -1.20 -4.78 -29.01
CA GLU A 78 0.20 -5.00 -28.59
C GLU A 78 0.55 -4.34 -27.24
N LEU A 79 -0.39 -3.64 -26.61
CA LEU A 79 -0.12 -2.88 -25.39
C LEU A 79 0.22 -3.77 -24.21
N ASN A 80 1.27 -3.38 -23.48
CA ASN A 80 1.67 -4.06 -22.25
C ASN A 80 0.97 -3.45 -21.03
N TRP A 81 0.02 -4.19 -20.47
CA TRP A 81 -0.74 -3.77 -19.29
C TRP A 81 0.07 -3.62 -18.01
N ALA A 82 1.21 -4.33 -17.87
CA ALA A 82 2.11 -4.08 -16.76
C ALA A 82 2.78 -2.70 -16.90
N THR A 83 3.22 -2.35 -18.12
CA THR A 83 3.77 -1.02 -18.42
C THR A 83 2.73 0.08 -18.25
N ILE A 84 1.46 -0.17 -18.60
CA ILE A 84 0.35 0.77 -18.33
C ILE A 84 0.26 1.05 -16.82
N MET A 85 0.27 0.01 -15.98
CA MET A 85 0.21 0.17 -14.52
C MET A 85 1.45 0.90 -13.96
N GLU A 86 2.62 0.72 -14.58
CA GLU A 86 3.85 1.46 -14.26
C GLU A 86 3.77 2.96 -14.62
N ASN A 87 2.87 3.35 -15.52
CA ASN A 87 2.66 4.74 -15.94
C ASN A 87 1.49 5.43 -15.22
N LEU A 88 1.00 4.86 -14.11
CA LEU A 88 -0.01 5.51 -13.26
C LEU A 88 0.54 6.71 -12.45
N ASP A 89 1.87 6.87 -12.37
CA ASP A 89 2.51 8.08 -11.84
C ASP A 89 2.36 9.25 -12.84
N HIS A 90 1.18 9.85 -12.86
CA HIS A 90 0.90 11.05 -13.64
C HIS A 90 0.07 12.05 -12.85
N GLU A 91 0.14 13.31 -13.27
CA GLU A 91 -0.69 14.36 -12.70
C GLU A 91 -2.17 14.01 -12.86
N GLY A 92 -2.90 14.16 -11.77
CA GLY A 92 -4.34 13.96 -11.74
C GLY A 92 -4.82 12.52 -11.52
N PHE A 93 -3.92 11.53 -11.40
CA PHE A 93 -4.28 10.21 -10.89
C PHE A 93 -4.67 10.29 -9.41
N TYR A 94 -5.83 9.76 -9.04
CA TYR A 94 -6.28 9.66 -7.65
C TYR A 94 -7.41 8.63 -7.53
N ILE A 95 -7.39 7.83 -6.46
CA ILE A 95 -8.46 6.87 -6.17
C ILE A 95 -9.35 7.44 -5.05
N PRO A 96 -10.58 7.89 -5.35
CA PRO A 96 -11.42 8.57 -4.36
C PRO A 96 -12.14 7.64 -3.40
N ILE A 97 -12.52 6.44 -3.85
CA ILE A 97 -13.33 5.48 -3.10
C ILE A 97 -12.87 4.04 -3.38
N GLU A 98 -13.25 3.12 -2.50
CA GLU A 98 -12.89 1.70 -2.61
C GLU A 98 -13.40 1.06 -3.91
N ALA A 99 -14.62 1.41 -4.34
CA ALA A 99 -15.19 0.92 -5.59
C ALA A 99 -14.33 1.27 -6.82
N ALA A 100 -13.70 2.45 -6.83
CA ALA A 100 -12.80 2.87 -7.89
C ALA A 100 -11.50 2.05 -7.92
N PHE A 101 -11.00 1.65 -6.74
CA PHE A 101 -9.88 0.71 -6.64
C PHE A 101 -10.27 -0.66 -7.20
N TYR A 102 -11.43 -1.21 -6.82
CA TYR A 102 -11.91 -2.49 -7.35
C TYR A 102 -12.08 -2.45 -8.87
N PHE A 103 -12.58 -1.35 -9.41
CA PHE A 103 -12.65 -1.15 -10.85
C PHE A 103 -11.26 -1.20 -11.50
N LEU A 104 -10.27 -0.48 -10.97
CA LEU A 104 -8.89 -0.51 -11.50
C LEU A 104 -8.30 -1.93 -11.48
N MET A 105 -8.51 -2.67 -10.38
CA MET A 105 -8.05 -4.06 -10.26
C MET A 105 -8.79 -4.99 -11.23
N SER A 106 -10.09 -4.76 -11.44
CA SER A 106 -10.87 -5.47 -12.45
C SER A 106 -10.34 -5.22 -13.86
N VAL A 107 -10.07 -3.96 -14.23
CA VAL A 107 -9.45 -3.59 -15.51
C VAL A 107 -8.15 -4.38 -15.72
N TYR A 108 -7.25 -4.39 -14.73
CA TYR A 108 -5.99 -5.12 -14.85
C TYR A 108 -6.21 -6.65 -14.96
N LYS A 109 -7.11 -7.23 -14.16
CA LYS A 109 -7.41 -8.67 -14.15
C LYS A 109 -8.00 -9.17 -15.47
N HIS A 110 -8.85 -8.37 -16.13
CA HIS A 110 -9.41 -8.73 -17.44
C HIS A 110 -8.43 -8.49 -18.58
N ALA A 111 -7.51 -7.54 -18.39
CA ALA A 111 -6.49 -7.23 -19.37
C ALA A 111 -5.36 -8.26 -19.41
N SER A 112 -4.89 -8.69 -18.24
CA SER A 112 -3.68 -9.48 -18.01
C SER A 112 -3.98 -10.75 -17.24
N GLN A 113 -3.24 -11.83 -17.54
CA GLN A 113 -3.32 -13.11 -16.82
C GLN A 113 -2.33 -13.19 -15.63
N GLY A 114 -1.47 -12.19 -15.46
CA GLY A 114 -0.44 -12.15 -14.42
C GLY A 114 -0.85 -11.36 -13.17
N HIS A 115 -0.05 -11.45 -12.12
CA HIS A 115 -0.21 -10.61 -10.93
C HIS A 115 0.05 -9.13 -11.24
N PHE A 116 -0.53 -8.24 -10.43
CA PHE A 116 -0.27 -6.80 -10.54
C PHE A 116 1.21 -6.49 -10.31
N PRO A 117 1.86 -5.61 -11.11
CA PRO A 117 3.28 -5.30 -10.94
C PRO A 117 3.49 -4.47 -9.67
N LEU A 118 3.84 -5.10 -8.55
CA LEU A 118 4.06 -4.39 -7.28
C LEU A 118 5.13 -3.31 -7.39
N ARG A 119 6.13 -3.49 -8.26
CA ARG A 119 7.14 -2.46 -8.55
C ARG A 119 6.54 -1.15 -9.07
N ALA A 120 5.37 -1.19 -9.71
CA ALA A 120 4.69 0.01 -10.17
C ALA A 120 4.30 0.92 -9.00
N ILE A 121 3.96 0.34 -7.83
CA ILE A 121 3.44 1.09 -6.68
C ILE A 121 4.39 1.10 -5.48
N CYS A 122 5.28 0.11 -5.36
CA CYS A 122 6.22 -0.08 -4.25
C CYS A 122 7.69 -0.01 -4.71
N GLY A 123 7.96 0.21 -6.01
CA GLY A 123 9.34 0.25 -6.52
C GLY A 123 10.04 1.60 -6.36
N SER A 124 9.28 2.70 -6.30
CA SER A 124 9.81 4.04 -6.10
C SER A 124 8.71 5.00 -5.62
N ILE A 125 9.13 6.14 -5.08
CA ILE A 125 8.21 7.24 -4.77
C ILE A 125 7.78 7.94 -6.07
N TRP A 126 6.48 8.01 -6.28
CA TRP A 126 5.86 8.68 -7.41
C TRP A 126 6.07 10.19 -7.34
N LYS A 127 6.07 10.85 -8.50
CA LYS A 127 5.96 12.31 -8.57
C LYS A 127 4.59 12.76 -8.05
N ASN A 128 3.53 12.02 -8.38
CA ASN A 128 2.21 12.18 -7.79
C ASN A 128 2.06 11.31 -6.52
N ALA A 129 2.67 11.76 -5.42
CA ALA A 129 2.64 11.06 -4.14
C ALA A 129 1.22 10.88 -3.58
N GLU A 130 0.32 11.86 -3.77
CA GLU A 130 -1.08 11.75 -3.35
C GLU A 130 -1.80 10.60 -4.07
N GLY A 131 -1.58 10.48 -5.38
CA GLY A 131 -2.06 9.37 -6.18
C GLY A 131 -1.56 8.02 -5.68
N GLN A 132 -0.25 7.90 -5.40
CA GLN A 132 0.35 6.69 -4.84
C GLN A 132 -0.27 6.32 -3.49
N ILE A 133 -0.39 7.27 -2.58
CA ILE A 133 -0.99 7.07 -1.24
C ILE A 133 -2.45 6.63 -1.37
N SER A 134 -3.23 7.25 -2.25
CA SER A 134 -4.63 6.88 -2.47
C SER A 134 -4.77 5.42 -2.93
N LEU A 135 -3.88 4.96 -3.80
CA LEU A 135 -3.84 3.57 -4.23
C LEU A 135 -3.42 2.63 -3.10
N LEU A 136 -2.32 2.94 -2.41
CA LEU A 136 -1.80 2.12 -1.32
C LEU A 136 -2.82 1.95 -0.19
N LYS A 137 -3.58 3.00 0.15
CA LYS A 137 -4.64 2.97 1.17
C LYS A 137 -5.66 1.86 0.91
N TYR A 138 -6.11 1.70 -0.33
CA TYR A 138 -7.06 0.65 -0.68
C TYR A 138 -6.37 -0.70 -0.91
N ALA A 139 -5.17 -0.71 -1.50
CA ALA A 139 -4.40 -1.92 -1.74
C ALA A 139 -4.11 -2.71 -0.46
N VAL A 140 -3.72 -2.04 0.63
CA VAL A 140 -3.42 -2.73 1.91
C VAL A 140 -4.66 -3.32 2.59
N SER A 141 -5.84 -2.78 2.30
CA SER A 141 -7.11 -3.22 2.89
C SER A 141 -7.85 -4.24 2.01
N ALA A 142 -7.45 -4.38 0.75
CA ALA A 142 -8.13 -5.22 -0.22
C ALA A 142 -8.01 -6.72 0.11
N PRO A 143 -9.05 -7.51 -0.18
CA PRO A 143 -8.99 -8.95 -0.03
C PRO A 143 -7.99 -9.56 -1.02
N PRO A 144 -7.32 -10.69 -0.67
CA PRO A 144 -6.26 -11.28 -1.48
C PRO A 144 -6.69 -11.71 -2.89
N GLU A 145 -7.98 -11.98 -3.10
CA GLU A 145 -8.56 -12.31 -4.41
C GLU A 145 -8.61 -11.12 -5.37
N VAL A 146 -8.58 -9.89 -4.82
CA VAL A 146 -8.54 -8.64 -5.59
C VAL A 146 -7.11 -8.17 -5.74
N PHE A 147 -6.39 -8.07 -4.63
CA PHE A 147 -5.03 -7.56 -4.61
C PHE A 147 -4.22 -8.25 -3.53
N THR A 148 -3.00 -8.63 -3.86
CA THR A 148 -2.09 -9.29 -2.92
C THR A 148 -0.66 -8.80 -3.09
N PHE A 149 0.06 -8.72 -1.98
CA PHE A 149 1.48 -8.45 -1.92
C PHE A 149 2.32 -9.74 -1.79
N ALA A 150 1.68 -10.91 -1.95
CA ALA A 150 2.30 -12.23 -1.77
C ALA A 150 3.51 -12.46 -2.69
N HIS A 151 3.55 -11.82 -3.86
CA HIS A 151 4.62 -11.93 -4.85
C HIS A 151 5.64 -10.79 -4.79
N SER A 152 5.74 -10.09 -3.66
CA SER A 152 6.79 -9.10 -3.43
C SER A 152 8.17 -9.76 -3.43
N GLY A 153 9.16 -9.07 -4.01
CA GLY A 153 10.55 -9.56 -4.03
C GLY A 153 11.21 -9.54 -2.64
N ARG A 154 10.73 -8.67 -1.75
CA ARG A 154 11.21 -8.56 -0.35
C ARG A 154 10.05 -8.78 0.61
N GLN A 155 9.91 -10.01 1.07
CA GLN A 155 8.98 -10.37 2.13
C GLN A 155 9.69 -10.66 3.44
N LEU A 156 9.05 -10.25 4.54
CA LEU A 156 9.45 -10.64 5.87
C LEU A 156 9.28 -12.16 6.01
N ALA A 157 10.37 -12.85 6.34
CA ALA A 157 10.33 -14.27 6.65
C ALA A 157 9.48 -14.49 7.90
N TYR A 158 8.56 -15.44 7.84
CA TYR A 158 7.71 -15.75 8.98
C TYR A 158 8.56 -16.26 10.15
N VAL A 159 8.45 -15.60 11.29
CA VAL A 159 9.11 -16.01 12.53
C VAL A 159 8.07 -16.76 13.37
N ASP A 160 8.32 -18.05 13.67
CA ASP A 160 7.50 -18.93 14.52
C ASP A 160 7.22 -18.42 15.95
N VAL A 161 7.71 -17.23 16.26
CA VAL A 161 7.56 -16.54 17.54
C VAL A 161 6.14 -15.98 17.73
N VAL A 162 5.40 -15.70 16.65
CA VAL A 162 4.07 -15.08 16.71
C VAL A 162 2.95 -16.11 16.54
N ASN A 163 2.86 -17.06 17.48
CA ASN A 163 1.99 -18.25 17.33
C ASN A 163 0.48 -17.93 17.27
N ASP A 164 -0.01 -16.88 17.92
CA ASP A 164 -1.44 -16.53 17.93
C ASP A 164 -1.89 -15.77 16.66
N HIS A 165 -0.99 -15.04 15.99
CA HIS A 165 -1.33 -14.27 14.77
C HIS A 165 -1.23 -15.10 13.48
N LYS A 166 -0.73 -16.33 13.56
CA LYS A 166 -0.54 -17.24 12.42
C LYS A 166 -1.84 -17.45 11.63
N VAL A 167 -2.97 -17.57 12.33
CA VAL A 167 -4.32 -17.79 11.75
C VAL A 167 -4.91 -16.53 11.07
N GLN A 168 -4.61 -15.33 11.58
CA GLN A 168 -5.11 -14.08 10.98
C GLN A 168 -4.34 -13.69 9.71
N ILE A 169 -3.07 -14.11 9.61
CA ILE A 169 -2.19 -13.81 8.47
C ILE A 169 -2.48 -14.73 7.27
N GLU A 170 -2.91 -15.98 7.48
CA GLU A 170 -3.24 -16.93 6.40
C GLU A 170 -4.36 -16.41 5.47
N HIS A 171 -5.21 -15.49 5.93
CA HIS A 171 -6.27 -14.87 5.16
C HIS A 171 -5.99 -13.42 4.73
N ALA A 172 -4.79 -12.90 5.02
CA ALA A 172 -4.42 -11.54 4.69
C ALA A 172 -3.76 -11.42 3.30
N ASN A 173 -3.88 -10.24 2.67
CA ASN A 173 -3.24 -9.92 1.38
C ASN A 173 -1.71 -9.73 1.46
N HIS A 174 -1.06 -10.14 2.55
CA HIS A 174 0.39 -10.03 2.78
C HIS A 174 0.97 -8.60 2.80
N ALA A 175 0.14 -7.55 2.87
CA ALA A 175 0.61 -6.16 2.85
C ALA A 175 1.71 -5.89 3.89
N TRP A 176 1.46 -6.22 5.16
CA TRP A 176 2.38 -5.92 6.26
C TRP A 176 3.61 -6.83 6.32
N LEU A 177 3.70 -7.83 5.44
CA LEU A 177 4.89 -8.64 5.23
C LEU A 177 5.75 -8.11 4.07
N CYS A 178 5.22 -7.22 3.25
CA CYS A 178 5.93 -6.64 2.10
C CYS A 178 6.86 -5.51 2.56
N LEU A 179 8.17 -5.75 2.55
CA LEU A 179 9.15 -4.75 2.98
C LEU A 179 9.23 -3.57 2.00
N ASP A 180 9.02 -3.81 0.70
CA ASP A 180 8.99 -2.73 -0.31
C ASP A 180 7.82 -1.76 -0.05
N LEU A 181 6.67 -2.27 0.41
CA LEU A 181 5.55 -1.42 0.83
C LEU A 181 5.94 -0.56 2.04
N LEU A 182 6.50 -1.18 3.08
CA LEU A 182 6.87 -0.46 4.31
C LEU A 182 7.93 0.61 4.04
N GLU A 183 8.90 0.32 3.17
CA GLU A 183 9.91 1.28 2.75
C GLU A 183 9.30 2.47 2.02
N VAL A 184 8.39 2.23 1.07
CA VAL A 184 7.69 3.32 0.37
C VAL A 184 6.84 4.16 1.32
N LEU A 185 6.12 3.54 2.26
CA LEU A 185 5.36 4.29 3.27
C LEU A 185 6.26 5.16 4.14
N CYS A 186 7.43 4.66 4.56
CA CYS A 186 8.42 5.45 5.30
C CYS A 186 8.93 6.65 4.47
N GLN A 187 9.31 6.41 3.21
CA GLN A 187 9.81 7.46 2.32
C GLN A 187 8.73 8.50 1.97
N LEU A 188 7.46 8.10 1.86
CA LEU A 188 6.33 9.03 1.68
C LEU A 188 6.12 9.89 2.93
N ALA A 189 6.20 9.30 4.12
CA ALA A 189 6.08 10.04 5.37
C ALA A 189 7.19 11.10 5.53
N GLU A 190 8.40 10.80 5.04
CA GLU A 190 9.55 11.73 5.01
C GLU A 190 9.39 12.89 4.02
N ARG A 191 8.41 12.83 3.12
CA ARG A 191 8.12 13.85 2.09
C ARG A 191 6.78 14.54 2.35
N ASP A 192 6.56 14.97 3.60
CA ASP A 192 5.39 15.74 4.03
C ASP A 192 4.03 15.02 3.96
N HIS A 193 4.01 13.70 3.71
CA HIS A 193 2.78 12.90 3.71
C HIS A 193 2.60 12.04 4.96
N ALA A 194 3.25 12.39 6.07
CA ALA A 194 3.21 11.63 7.31
C ALA A 194 1.78 11.41 7.85
N SER A 195 0.90 12.41 7.78
CA SER A 195 -0.49 12.28 8.24
C SER A 195 -1.27 11.20 7.48
N SER A 196 -1.17 11.21 6.15
CA SER A 196 -1.83 10.22 5.30
C SER A 196 -1.26 8.82 5.52
N VAL A 197 0.07 8.69 5.65
CA VAL A 197 0.71 7.40 5.96
C VAL A 197 0.29 6.88 7.34
N ARG A 198 0.20 7.75 8.37
CA ARG A 198 -0.30 7.35 9.69
C ARG A 198 -1.70 6.76 9.62
N SER A 199 -2.60 7.35 8.83
CA SER A 199 -3.96 6.80 8.63
C SER A 199 -3.96 5.40 8.03
N ILE A 200 -2.98 5.08 7.17
CA ILE A 200 -2.78 3.75 6.59
C ILE A 200 -2.30 2.77 7.68
N LEU A 201 -1.46 3.23 8.61
CA LEU A 201 -0.90 2.42 9.70
C LEU A 201 -1.83 2.23 10.90
N GLU A 202 -2.95 2.95 11.01
CA GLU A 202 -3.91 2.78 12.12
C GLU A 202 -4.40 1.33 12.26
N HIS A 203 -4.72 0.68 11.14
CA HIS A 203 -5.19 -0.70 11.13
C HIS A 203 -4.14 -1.69 11.65
N PRO A 204 -2.92 -1.79 11.07
CA PRO A 204 -1.93 -2.74 11.57
C PRO A 204 -1.47 -2.42 12.99
N LEU A 205 -1.42 -1.16 13.42
CA LEU A 205 -1.11 -0.82 14.81
C LEU A 205 -2.15 -1.38 15.80
N LYS A 206 -3.40 -1.52 15.38
CA LYS A 206 -4.48 -2.04 16.22
C LYS A 206 -4.60 -3.56 16.19
N TYR A 207 -4.43 -4.17 15.01
CA TYR A 207 -4.78 -5.58 14.80
C TYR A 207 -3.57 -6.51 14.65
N CYS A 208 -2.42 -6.00 14.20
CA CYS A 208 -1.20 -6.79 14.07
C CYS A 208 0.08 -5.95 14.36
N PRO A 209 0.16 -5.28 15.53
CA PRO A 209 1.25 -4.35 15.84
C PRO A 209 2.62 -5.02 15.83
N GLU A 210 2.68 -6.29 16.24
CA GLU A 210 3.91 -7.08 16.28
C GLU A 210 4.49 -7.33 14.88
N VAL A 211 3.64 -7.69 13.92
CA VAL A 211 4.03 -7.90 12.52
C VAL A 211 4.54 -6.59 11.92
N LEU A 212 3.85 -5.48 12.20
CA LEU A 212 4.26 -4.16 11.73
C LEU A 212 5.62 -3.77 12.31
N LEU A 213 5.84 -3.95 13.61
CA LEU A 213 7.12 -3.62 14.27
C LEU A 213 8.28 -4.47 13.70
N LEU A 214 8.06 -5.77 13.48
CA LEU A 214 9.05 -6.65 12.86
C LEU A 214 9.38 -6.21 11.43
N GLY A 215 8.38 -5.84 10.64
CA GLY A 215 8.58 -5.28 9.31
C GLY A 215 9.40 -3.99 9.34
N MET A 216 9.01 -3.04 10.20
CA MET A 216 9.71 -1.76 10.37
C MET A 216 11.15 -1.93 10.86
N ALA A 217 11.47 -2.96 11.63
CA ALA A 217 12.82 -3.25 12.07
C ALA A 217 13.79 -3.53 10.89
N HIS A 218 13.26 -4.06 9.78
CA HIS A 218 14.03 -4.36 8.55
C HIS A 218 14.15 -3.16 7.60
N ILE A 219 13.49 -2.03 7.90
CA ILE A 219 13.52 -0.84 7.06
C ILE A 219 14.51 0.17 7.65
N ASN A 220 15.37 0.71 6.79
CA ASN A 220 16.28 1.79 7.15
C ASN A 220 16.10 2.96 6.18
N THR A 221 15.56 4.07 6.66
CA THR A 221 15.40 5.31 5.88
C THR A 221 16.28 6.43 6.43
N ALA A 222 16.27 7.60 5.78
CA ALA A 222 17.14 8.70 6.16
C ALA A 222 16.80 9.27 7.55
N SER A 223 15.51 9.37 7.90
CA SER A 223 15.05 9.94 9.19
C SER A 223 14.68 8.88 10.22
N ASN A 224 14.19 7.72 9.76
CA ASN A 224 13.59 6.68 10.58
C ASN A 224 12.44 7.16 11.52
N HIS A 225 11.75 8.26 11.19
CA HIS A 225 10.69 8.83 12.05
C HIS A 225 9.50 7.88 12.22
N LEU A 226 9.05 7.25 11.14
CA LEU A 226 7.88 6.36 11.19
C LEU A 226 8.20 5.09 11.99
N GLN A 227 9.43 4.57 11.85
CA GLN A 227 9.94 3.45 12.64
C GLN A 227 10.00 3.79 14.13
N GLN A 228 10.37 5.02 14.49
CA GLN A 228 10.32 5.50 15.87
C GLN A 228 8.88 5.50 16.38
N GLU A 229 7.95 6.12 15.66
CA GLU A 229 6.54 6.18 16.07
C GLU A 229 5.93 4.79 16.29
N VAL A 230 6.19 3.85 15.36
CA VAL A 230 5.74 2.46 15.51
C VAL A 230 6.40 1.80 16.72
N SER A 231 7.69 2.00 16.92
CA SER A 231 8.41 1.44 18.07
C SER A 231 7.86 1.94 19.40
N SER A 232 7.69 3.26 19.55
CA SER A 232 7.16 3.88 20.77
C SER A 232 5.73 3.43 21.07
N ALA A 233 4.94 3.12 20.04
CA ALA A 233 3.58 2.61 20.20
C ALA A 233 3.53 1.12 20.58
N VAL A 234 4.39 0.28 19.98
CA VAL A 234 4.26 -1.19 20.08
C VAL A 234 5.11 -1.77 21.21
N ILE A 235 6.30 -1.25 21.48
CA ILE A 235 7.21 -1.82 22.50
C ILE A 235 6.62 -1.82 23.91
N PRO A 236 5.93 -0.76 24.41
CA PRO A 236 5.30 -0.81 25.72
C PRO A 236 4.26 -1.93 25.86
N ILE A 237 3.54 -2.24 24.77
CA ILE A 237 2.55 -3.33 24.72
C ILE A 237 3.26 -4.67 24.74
N LEU A 238 4.33 -4.80 23.94
CA LEU A 238 5.15 -6.00 23.85
C LEU A 238 5.74 -6.40 25.22
N LEU A 239 6.23 -5.43 26.00
CA LEU A 239 6.81 -5.68 27.33
C LEU A 239 5.80 -6.17 28.37
N GLN A 240 4.50 -5.90 28.17
CA GLN A 240 3.44 -6.39 29.04
C GLN A 240 3.04 -7.83 28.71
N ASN A 241 3.41 -8.33 27.53
CA ASN A 241 3.13 -9.69 27.09
C ASN A 241 4.26 -10.64 27.54
N ALA A 242 3.94 -11.57 28.44
CA ALA A 242 4.90 -12.52 28.99
C ALA A 242 5.49 -13.46 27.92
N ASP A 243 4.76 -13.73 26.84
CA ASP A 243 5.18 -14.63 25.76
C ASP A 243 5.99 -13.93 24.66
N ALA A 244 6.18 -12.61 24.78
CA ALA A 244 6.87 -11.80 23.77
C ALA A 244 8.41 -11.83 23.83
N SER A 245 8.99 -12.61 24.75
CA SER A 245 10.45 -12.67 24.93
C SER A 245 11.17 -13.02 23.62
N GLY A 246 10.68 -14.01 22.86
CA GLY A 246 11.24 -14.38 21.55
C GLY A 246 11.23 -13.24 20.52
N MET A 247 10.25 -12.34 20.59
CA MET A 247 10.17 -11.20 19.67
C MET A 247 11.19 -10.12 20.04
N ILE A 248 11.39 -9.89 21.34
CA ILE A 248 12.44 -8.99 21.85
C ILE A 248 13.82 -9.51 21.41
N VAL A 249 14.06 -10.83 21.51
CA VAL A 249 15.29 -11.47 20.98
C VAL A 249 15.47 -11.11 19.51
N HIS A 250 14.43 -11.33 18.72
CA HIS A 250 14.51 -11.17 17.28
C HIS A 250 14.78 -9.71 16.90
N LEU A 251 14.08 -8.77 17.52
CA LEU A 251 14.30 -7.34 17.33
C LEU A 251 15.72 -6.91 17.69
N TRP A 252 16.29 -7.45 18.77
CA TRP A 252 17.68 -7.19 19.16
C TRP A 252 18.68 -7.60 18.07
N HIS A 253 18.46 -8.76 17.43
CA HIS A 253 19.36 -9.25 16.37
C HIS A 253 19.19 -8.51 15.04
N VAL A 254 17.96 -8.11 14.69
CA VAL A 254 17.67 -7.42 13.43
C VAL A 254 18.03 -5.94 13.51
N ASN A 255 17.57 -5.25 14.56
CA ASN A 255 17.74 -3.81 14.69
C ASN A 255 17.69 -3.40 16.17
N PRO A 256 18.82 -3.44 16.90
CA PRO A 256 18.82 -3.09 18.33
C PRO A 256 18.41 -1.63 18.58
N ASN A 257 18.63 -0.73 17.61
CA ASN A 257 18.27 0.67 17.75
C ASN A 257 16.76 0.89 17.81
N ILE A 258 15.96 0.13 17.05
CA ILE A 258 14.50 0.26 17.10
C ILE A 258 13.98 -0.15 18.48
N LEU A 259 14.55 -1.22 19.04
CA LEU A 259 14.22 -1.74 20.36
C LEU A 259 14.62 -0.76 21.47
N LEU A 260 15.87 -0.29 21.46
CA LEU A 260 16.37 0.65 22.47
C LEU A 260 15.60 1.97 22.49
N ARG A 261 15.21 2.50 21.32
CA ARG A 261 14.41 3.74 21.26
C ARG A 261 13.02 3.56 21.89
N GLY A 262 12.28 2.54 21.48
CA GLY A 262 10.96 2.30 22.06
C GLY A 262 11.03 1.92 23.54
N LEU A 263 12.14 1.33 24.01
CA LEU A 263 12.38 1.11 25.44
C LEU A 263 12.56 2.41 26.22
N VAL A 264 13.33 3.37 25.70
CA VAL A 264 13.50 4.67 26.34
C VAL A 264 12.14 5.35 26.53
N ASP A 265 11.29 5.32 25.50
CA ASP A 265 9.94 5.89 25.55
C ASP A 265 9.03 5.09 26.51
N ALA A 266 9.09 3.76 26.48
CA ALA A 266 8.33 2.89 27.37
C ALA A 266 8.70 3.11 28.86
N MET A 267 9.99 3.27 29.16
CA MET A 267 10.48 3.54 30.51
C MET A 267 10.10 4.93 31.00
N SER A 268 10.02 5.92 30.11
CA SER A 268 9.53 7.27 30.46
C SER A 268 8.05 7.27 30.85
N THR A 269 7.28 6.29 30.34
CA THR A 269 5.84 6.15 30.58
C THR A 269 5.55 5.32 31.84
N ASP A 270 6.22 4.18 32.01
CA ASP A 270 6.08 3.30 33.18
C ASP A 270 7.45 2.73 33.60
N PRO A 271 7.98 3.10 34.80
CA PRO A 271 9.23 2.58 35.32
C PRO A 271 9.28 1.05 35.50
N GLU A 272 8.14 0.37 35.65
CA GLU A 272 8.09 -1.10 35.75
C GLU A 272 8.46 -1.79 34.42
N ASN A 273 8.40 -1.09 33.28
CA ASN A 273 8.84 -1.63 32.00
C ASN A 273 10.33 -2.00 32.00
N MET A 274 11.15 -1.33 32.82
CA MET A 274 12.56 -1.65 32.98
C MET A 274 12.76 -3.03 33.62
N SER A 275 11.97 -3.39 34.65
CA SER A 275 12.09 -4.70 35.30
C SER A 275 11.62 -5.83 34.37
N ARG A 276 10.55 -5.58 33.59
CA ARG A 276 10.05 -6.50 32.56
C ARG A 276 11.08 -6.72 31.45
N PHE A 277 11.71 -5.65 30.96
CA PHE A 277 12.78 -5.74 29.96
C PHE A 277 14.01 -6.49 30.48
N LEU A 278 14.43 -6.21 31.73
CA LEU A 278 15.55 -6.92 32.35
C LEU A 278 15.26 -8.41 32.54
N ALA A 279 14.03 -8.77 32.91
CA ALA A 279 13.59 -10.16 33.00
C ALA A 279 13.69 -10.86 31.63
N ALA A 280 13.17 -10.23 30.57
CA ALA A 280 13.30 -10.74 29.20
C ALA A 280 14.79 -10.89 28.81
N CYS A 281 15.63 -9.88 29.05
CA CYS A 281 17.05 -9.95 28.73
C CYS A 281 17.82 -11.04 29.50
N GLN A 282 17.43 -11.30 30.75
CA GLN A 282 18.01 -12.36 31.58
C GLN A 282 17.68 -13.75 31.05
N GLU A 283 16.44 -13.97 30.61
CA GLU A 283 16.04 -15.25 29.96
C GLU A 283 16.84 -15.53 28.68
N ILE A 284 17.23 -14.46 27.98
CA ILE A 284 17.85 -14.52 26.65
C ILE A 284 19.39 -14.54 26.73
N LYS A 285 19.99 -14.32 27.91
CA LYS A 285 21.46 -14.19 28.13
C LYS A 285 22.13 -13.07 27.30
N ILE A 286 21.38 -12.07 26.85
CA ILE A 286 21.90 -10.87 26.13
C ILE A 286 22.15 -9.67 27.05
N LEU A 287 22.04 -9.86 28.37
CA LEU A 287 22.26 -8.78 29.33
C LEU A 287 23.72 -8.27 29.30
N SER A 288 24.72 -9.15 29.08
CA SER A 288 26.12 -8.72 29.11
C SER A 288 26.52 -7.86 27.89
N PRO A 289 26.15 -8.17 26.64
CA PRO A 289 26.46 -7.29 25.50
C PRO A 289 25.73 -5.94 25.53
N ILE A 290 24.54 -5.87 26.16
CA ILE A 290 23.79 -4.61 26.31
C ILE A 290 24.50 -3.67 27.28
N LEU A 291 24.95 -4.19 28.42
CA LEU A 291 25.64 -3.41 29.44
C LEU A 291 26.98 -2.85 28.93
N ASP A 292 27.66 -3.57 28.02
CA ASP A 292 28.90 -3.11 27.40
C ASP A 292 28.70 -1.99 26.36
N MET A 293 27.47 -1.77 25.88
CA MET A 293 27.14 -0.70 24.91
C MET A 293 26.61 0.59 25.55
N ILE A 294 26.33 0.60 26.85
CA ILE A 294 25.95 1.82 27.58
C ILE A 294 27.24 2.50 28.05
N PRO A 295 27.62 3.69 27.52
CA PRO A 295 28.76 4.42 28.05
C PRO A 295 28.44 4.86 29.49
N TYR A 296 29.37 4.59 30.41
CA TYR A 296 29.33 5.04 31.81
C TYR A 296 29.12 6.56 31.95
#